data_AF-A0A8S0FZE1-F1
#
_entry.id   AF-A0A8S0FZE1-F1
#
_cell.length_a   1.000
_cell.length_b   1.000
_cell.length_c   1.000
_cell.angle_alpha   90.00
_cell.angle_beta   90.00
_cell.angle_gamma   90.00
#
_symmetry.space_group_name_H-M   'P 1'
#
loop_
_entity.id
_entity.type
_entity.pdbx_description
1 polymer ?
#
loop_
_entity_poly.entity_id
_entity_poly.type
_entity_poly.pdbx_seq_one_letter_code
_entity_poly.pdbx_strand_id
1 'polypeptide(L)'
;MPNGHDQMPLQQNIFEVMEKLREIYPQRKFVMSRFEEVFEQIEAQRESLAILKGEFIDGKYMRVHRTIGSTRMDIKIAHARIENKIVNLLEPLATLAWTLGFDYHHGLLEKMWKEILKNHAHDSIGCCCSDKVHREIVARFELAEDMADNLIRFYMQQLAK
;
A
#
# COMPACT_ATOMS: atom_id res chain seq x y z
N MET A 1 -9.70 20.90 -6.95
CA MET A 1 -8.24 20.87 -7.21
C MET A 1 -7.57 20.37 -5.95
N PRO A 2 -6.65 19.39 -6.03
CA PRO A 2 -5.87 18.99 -4.86
C PRO A 2 -4.94 20.15 -4.45
N ASN A 3 -5.00 20.56 -3.18
CA ASN A 3 -4.10 21.57 -2.62
C ASN A 3 -3.02 20.89 -1.79
N GLY A 4 -1.95 20.48 -2.44
CA GLY A 4 -0.84 19.76 -1.81
C GLY A 4 0.09 19.13 -2.83
N HIS A 5 1.28 18.78 -2.38
CA HIS A 5 2.25 17.95 -3.10
C HIS A 5 3.09 17.16 -2.07
N ASP A 6 4.06 16.39 -2.55
CA ASP A 6 4.90 15.53 -1.71
C ASP A 6 5.49 16.30 -0.53
N GLN A 7 5.20 15.82 0.68
CA GLN A 7 5.68 16.36 1.96
C GLN A 7 5.35 17.84 2.21
N MET A 8 4.37 18.41 1.51
CA MET A 8 3.97 19.80 1.68
C MET A 8 3.32 20.02 3.06
N PRO A 9 3.79 21.00 3.86
CA PRO A 9 3.08 21.42 5.05
C PRO A 9 1.70 21.98 4.71
N LEU A 10 0.78 21.94 5.68
CA LEU A 10 -0.53 22.56 5.49
C LEU A 10 -0.37 24.04 5.15
N GLN A 11 -1.01 24.48 4.06
CA GLN A 11 -1.02 25.88 3.67
C GLN A 11 -1.85 26.71 4.66
N GLN A 12 -1.16 27.46 5.52
CA GLN A 12 -1.79 28.20 6.61
C GLN A 12 -2.70 29.33 6.14
N ASN A 13 -2.37 29.98 5.02
CA ASN A 13 -3.11 31.13 4.49
C ASN A 13 -4.14 30.75 3.41
N ILE A 14 -4.61 29.49 3.36
CA ILE A 14 -5.50 29.02 2.29
C ILE A 14 -6.78 29.86 2.15
N PHE A 15 -7.37 30.32 3.26
CA PHE A 15 -8.58 31.13 3.22
C PHE A 15 -8.35 32.50 2.58
N GLU A 16 -7.23 33.16 2.87
CA GLU A 16 -6.85 34.43 2.22
C GLU A 16 -6.66 34.25 0.71
N VAL A 17 -6.03 33.13 0.30
CA VAL A 17 -5.87 32.79 -1.12
C VAL A 17 -7.22 32.54 -1.78
N MET A 18 -8.14 31.84 -1.10
CA MET A 18 -9.49 31.60 -1.60
C MET A 18 -10.27 32.90 -1.81
N GLU A 19 -10.18 33.87 -0.88
CA GLU A 19 -10.83 35.18 -1.07
C GLU A 19 -10.27 35.91 -2.29
N LYS A 20 -8.95 35.97 -2.43
CA LYS A 20 -8.31 36.55 -3.62
C LYS A 20 -8.75 35.86 -4.91
N LEU A 21 -8.89 34.54 -4.91
CA LEU A 21 -9.37 33.80 -6.08
C LEU A 21 -10.81 34.17 -6.46
N ARG A 22 -11.68 34.39 -5.47
CA ARG A 22 -13.05 34.85 -5.71
C ARG A 22 -13.10 36.27 -6.29
N GLU A 23 -12.21 37.15 -5.83
CA GLU A 23 -12.09 38.52 -6.37
C GLU A 23 -11.59 38.52 -7.82
N ILE A 24 -10.54 37.74 -8.12
CA ILE A 24 -9.91 37.70 -9.44
C ILE A 24 -10.79 36.98 -10.48
N TYR A 25 -11.55 35.96 -10.05
CA TYR A 25 -12.39 35.14 -10.93
C TYR A 25 -13.85 35.11 -10.44
N PRO A 26 -14.59 36.23 -10.50
CA PRO A 26 -15.95 36.33 -9.96
C PRO A 26 -16.97 35.40 -10.65
N GLN A 27 -16.67 34.96 -11.86
CA GLN A 27 -17.47 33.99 -12.62
C GLN A 27 -17.27 32.53 -12.17
N ARG A 28 -16.34 32.25 -11.25
CA ARG A 28 -16.04 30.91 -10.75
C ARG A 28 -16.37 30.81 -9.26
N LYS A 29 -16.84 29.63 -8.84
CA LYS A 29 -17.10 29.33 -7.43
C LYS A 29 -15.92 28.56 -6.82
N PHE A 30 -15.27 29.15 -5.82
CA PHE A 30 -14.19 28.50 -5.06
C PHE A 30 -14.69 28.03 -3.70
N VAL A 31 -14.57 26.72 -3.44
CA VAL A 31 -15.00 26.06 -2.21
C VAL A 31 -13.88 25.18 -1.66
N MET A 32 -13.81 25.06 -0.34
CA MET A 32 -12.98 24.07 0.33
C MET A 32 -13.76 22.76 0.33
N SER A 33 -13.32 21.82 -0.50
CA SER A 33 -14.05 20.58 -0.78
C SER A 33 -13.30 19.37 -0.26
N ARG A 34 -13.98 18.23 -0.28
CA ARG A 34 -13.42 16.90 -0.04
C ARG A 34 -13.51 16.05 -1.30
N PHE A 35 -12.88 14.87 -1.31
CA PHE A 35 -12.92 13.98 -2.47
C PHE A 35 -14.32 13.40 -2.70
N GLU A 36 -15.07 13.16 -1.63
CA GLU A 36 -16.42 12.61 -1.67
C GLU A 36 -17.36 13.48 -2.53
N GLU A 37 -17.39 14.80 -2.28
CA GLU A 37 -18.20 15.76 -3.06
C GLU A 37 -17.78 15.81 -4.54
N VAL A 38 -16.48 15.68 -4.82
CA VAL A 38 -15.98 15.66 -6.20
C VAL A 38 -16.41 14.38 -6.91
N PHE A 39 -16.31 13.23 -6.25
CA PHE A 39 -16.72 11.95 -6.83
C PHE A 39 -18.22 11.86 -7.05
N GLU A 40 -19.05 12.40 -6.16
CA GLU A 40 -20.50 12.49 -6.37
C GLU A 40 -20.85 13.25 -7.67
N GLN A 41 -20.18 14.38 -7.92
CA GLN A 41 -20.40 15.17 -9.14
C GLN A 41 -19.91 14.48 -10.42
N ILE A 42 -18.80 13.72 -10.32
CA ILE A 42 -18.27 12.93 -11.42
C ILE A 42 -19.21 11.76 -11.74
N GLU A 43 -19.70 11.05 -10.73
CA GLU A 43 -20.61 9.91 -10.89
C GLU A 43 -21.92 10.33 -11.54
N ALA A 44 -22.45 11.52 -11.19
CA ALA A 44 -23.64 12.09 -11.84
C ALA A 44 -23.48 12.30 -13.36
N GLN A 45 -22.25 12.36 -13.87
CA GLN A 45 -21.93 12.53 -15.29
C GLN A 45 -21.42 11.24 -15.95
N ARG A 46 -21.42 10.12 -15.23
CA ARG A 46 -20.81 8.85 -15.64
C ARG A 46 -21.16 8.40 -17.06
N GLU A 47 -22.44 8.52 -17.45
CA GLU A 47 -22.92 8.09 -18.77
C GLU A 47 -22.27 8.85 -19.94
N SER A 48 -21.73 10.05 -19.68
CA SER A 48 -21.03 10.85 -20.67
C SER A 48 -19.53 10.60 -20.75
N LEU A 49 -18.97 9.82 -19.81
CA LEU A 49 -17.54 9.61 -19.68
C LEU A 49 -17.06 8.41 -20.52
N ALA A 50 -15.84 8.51 -21.04
CA ALA A 50 -15.23 7.41 -21.78
C ALA A 50 -14.90 6.22 -20.86
N ILE A 51 -15.16 5.01 -21.35
CA ILE A 51 -14.77 3.76 -20.68
C ILE A 51 -13.38 3.35 -21.16
N LEU A 52 -12.43 3.25 -20.22
CA LEU A 52 -11.09 2.73 -20.45
C LEU A 52 -11.00 1.29 -19.90
N LYS A 53 -10.29 0.40 -20.59
CA LYS A 53 -10.15 -1.02 -20.23
C LYS A 53 -8.67 -1.45 -20.29
N GLY A 54 -8.33 -2.48 -19.52
CA GLY A 54 -6.97 -3.04 -19.45
C GLY A 54 -6.15 -2.47 -18.30
N GLU A 55 -4.87 -2.83 -18.25
CA GLU A 55 -3.92 -2.33 -17.26
C GLU A 55 -3.43 -0.93 -17.62
N PHE A 56 -3.36 -0.03 -16.65
CA PHE A 56 -2.86 1.34 -16.85
C PHE A 56 -1.36 1.43 -16.54
N ILE A 57 -0.56 0.78 -17.39
CA ILE A 57 0.92 0.68 -17.26
C ILE A 57 1.68 1.65 -18.17
N ASP A 58 0.97 2.48 -18.91
CA ASP A 58 1.51 3.47 -19.84
C ASP A 58 1.21 4.89 -19.36
N GLY A 59 2.19 5.78 -19.51
CA GLY A 59 2.04 7.18 -19.15
C GLY A 59 1.51 7.99 -20.32
N LYS A 60 0.48 8.81 -20.09
CA LYS A 60 -0.04 9.75 -21.11
C LYS A 60 0.77 11.04 -21.19
N TYR A 61 1.16 11.58 -20.04
CA TYR A 61 1.84 12.88 -19.93
C TYR A 61 3.20 12.81 -19.22
N MET A 62 3.51 11.68 -18.58
CA MET A 62 4.69 11.49 -17.75
C MET A 62 5.30 10.11 -18.02
N ARG A 63 6.57 9.94 -17.67
CA ARG A 63 7.27 8.66 -17.80
C ARG A 63 6.74 7.62 -16.81
N VAL A 64 6.87 6.34 -17.18
CA VAL A 64 6.62 5.19 -16.29
C VAL A 64 7.95 4.63 -15.81
N HIS A 65 8.05 4.31 -14.52
CA HIS A 65 9.24 3.72 -13.90
C HIS A 65 9.35 2.21 -14.16
N ARG A 66 9.39 1.78 -15.44
CA ARG A 66 9.33 0.35 -15.81
C ARG A 66 10.43 -0.52 -15.20
N THR A 67 11.61 0.05 -15.00
CA THR A 67 12.77 -0.66 -14.44
C THR A 67 12.74 -0.76 -12.91
N ILE A 68 11.70 -0.23 -12.24
CA ILE A 68 11.64 -0.25 -10.77
C ILE A 68 11.62 -1.69 -10.22
N GLY A 69 11.06 -2.63 -10.98
CA GLY A 69 11.06 -4.05 -10.65
C GLY A 69 12.46 -4.70 -10.61
N SER A 70 13.46 -4.13 -11.28
CA SER A 70 14.83 -4.65 -11.26
C SER A 70 15.74 -4.01 -10.21
N THR A 71 15.27 -2.98 -9.51
CA THR A 71 16.03 -2.35 -8.42
C THR A 71 16.09 -3.30 -7.23
N ARG A 72 17.24 -3.45 -6.58
CA ARG A 72 17.37 -4.20 -5.31
C ARG A 72 16.60 -5.53 -5.32
N MET A 73 16.93 -6.39 -6.30
CA MET A 73 16.27 -7.67 -6.51
C MET A 73 16.33 -8.58 -5.27
N ASP A 74 17.36 -8.42 -4.45
CA ASP A 74 17.50 -9.05 -3.13
C ASP A 74 16.26 -8.84 -2.26
N ILE A 75 15.73 -7.61 -2.22
CA ILE A 75 14.54 -7.25 -1.44
C ILE A 75 13.28 -7.87 -2.06
N LYS A 76 13.17 -7.90 -3.39
CA LYS A 76 11.99 -8.48 -4.08
C LYS A 76 11.93 -10.00 -3.91
N ILE A 77 13.08 -10.67 -3.96
CA ILE A 77 13.19 -12.11 -3.70
C ILE A 77 12.80 -12.43 -2.26
N ALA A 78 13.30 -11.65 -1.30
CA ALA A 78 12.93 -11.81 0.11
C ALA A 78 11.42 -11.61 0.31
N HIS A 79 10.84 -10.56 -0.26
CA HIS A 79 9.40 -10.31 -0.22
C HIS A 79 8.59 -11.50 -0.78
N ALA A 80 8.89 -11.95 -1.99
CA ALA A 80 8.17 -13.07 -2.62
C ALA A 80 8.27 -14.37 -1.80
N ARG A 81 9.43 -14.63 -1.19
CA ARG A 81 9.63 -15.79 -0.31
C ARG A 81 8.75 -15.69 0.95
N ILE A 82 8.69 -14.53 1.59
CA ILE A 82 7.92 -14.30 2.81
C ILE A 82 6.42 -14.34 2.53
N GLU A 83 5.97 -13.67 1.48
CA GLU A 83 4.56 -13.70 1.06
C GLU A 83 4.13 -15.14 0.76
N ASN A 84 4.94 -15.91 0.03
CA ASN A 84 4.66 -17.31 -0.22
C ASN A 84 4.60 -18.15 1.08
N LYS A 85 5.48 -17.90 2.05
CA LYS A 85 5.42 -18.57 3.37
C LYS A 85 4.12 -18.25 4.10
N ILE A 86 3.67 -17.00 4.10
CA ILE A 86 2.46 -16.59 4.82
C ILE A 86 1.22 -17.15 4.12
N VAL A 87 1.05 -16.86 2.83
CA VAL A 87 -0.17 -17.18 2.08
C VAL A 87 -0.30 -18.66 1.75
N ASN A 88 0.79 -19.29 1.29
CA ASN A 88 0.72 -20.63 0.71
C ASN A 88 1.14 -21.75 1.67
N LEU A 89 1.76 -21.43 2.81
CA LEU A 89 2.15 -22.43 3.81
C LEU A 89 1.43 -22.19 5.14
N LEU A 90 1.63 -21.02 5.73
CA LEU A 90 1.18 -20.75 7.09
C LEU A 90 -0.34 -20.66 7.20
N GLU A 91 -1.00 -19.86 6.37
CA GLU A 91 -2.47 -19.71 6.41
C GLU A 91 -3.20 -21.05 6.16
N PRO A 92 -2.78 -21.91 5.19
CA PRO A 92 -3.33 -23.25 5.04
C PRO A 92 -3.09 -24.16 6.25
N LEU A 93 -1.88 -24.17 6.80
CA LEU A 93 -1.56 -24.99 7.99
C LEU A 93 -2.37 -24.54 9.22
N ALA A 94 -2.49 -23.22 9.43
CA ALA A 94 -3.29 -22.65 10.50
C ALA A 94 -4.77 -23.02 10.35
N THR A 95 -5.28 -22.97 9.11
CA THR A 95 -6.66 -23.36 8.80
C THR A 95 -6.89 -24.85 9.07
N LEU A 96 -5.98 -25.73 8.63
CA LEU A 96 -6.08 -27.16 8.90
C LEU A 96 -6.04 -27.45 10.40
N ALA A 97 -5.10 -26.86 11.14
CA ALA A 97 -5.02 -27.02 12.58
C ALA A 97 -6.30 -26.54 13.28
N TRP A 98 -6.88 -25.43 12.82
CA TRP A 98 -8.15 -24.93 13.33
C TRP A 98 -9.30 -25.92 13.12
N THR A 99 -9.39 -26.57 11.95
CA THR A 99 -10.41 -27.62 11.72
C THR A 99 -10.26 -28.83 12.62
N LEU A 100 -9.07 -29.05 13.18
CA LEU A 100 -8.76 -30.13 14.13
C LEU A 100 -8.91 -29.68 15.60
N GLY A 101 -9.39 -28.46 15.85
CA GLY A 101 -9.67 -27.95 17.19
C GLY A 101 -8.52 -27.17 17.85
N PHE A 102 -7.44 -26.87 17.12
CA PHE A 102 -6.39 -25.97 17.60
C PHE A 102 -6.74 -24.50 17.36
N ASP A 103 -6.06 -23.59 18.06
CA ASP A 103 -6.31 -22.16 17.90
C ASP A 103 -5.77 -21.60 16.57
N TYR A 104 -6.57 -20.73 15.95
CA TYR A 104 -6.12 -19.89 14.85
C TYR A 104 -5.54 -18.59 15.40
N HIS A 105 -4.23 -18.37 15.24
CA HIS A 105 -3.52 -17.24 15.84
C HIS A 105 -3.67 -15.95 15.02
N HIS A 106 -4.90 -15.42 14.92
CA HIS A 106 -5.22 -14.23 14.12
C HIS A 106 -4.30 -13.03 14.41
N GLY A 107 -4.06 -12.74 15.69
CA GLY A 107 -3.22 -11.60 16.08
C GLY A 107 -1.76 -11.72 15.63
N LEU A 108 -1.21 -12.94 15.53
CA LEU A 108 0.14 -13.15 15.01
C LEU A 108 0.19 -12.94 13.50
N LEU A 109 -0.80 -13.46 12.77
CA LEU A 109 -0.94 -13.25 11.32
C LEU A 109 -1.13 -11.78 10.98
N GLU A 110 -2.01 -11.08 11.69
CA GLU A 110 -2.22 -9.64 11.52
C GLU A 110 -0.93 -8.86 11.77
N LYS A 111 -0.18 -9.19 12.83
CA LYS A 111 1.10 -8.55 13.13
C LYS A 111 2.12 -8.79 12.01
N MET A 112 2.21 -10.00 11.46
CA MET A 112 3.10 -10.30 10.33
C MET A 112 2.73 -9.50 9.08
N TRP A 113 1.46 -9.49 8.71
CA TRP A 113 0.96 -8.71 7.57
C TRP A 113 1.23 -7.22 7.76
N LYS A 114 0.95 -6.68 8.95
CA LYS A 114 1.27 -5.27 9.26
C LYS A 114 2.77 -4.98 9.17
N GLU A 115 3.64 -5.94 9.50
CA GLU A 115 5.08 -5.73 9.41
C GLU A 115 5.55 -5.67 7.96
N ILE A 116 5.10 -6.60 7.09
CA ILE A 116 5.49 -6.58 5.68
C ILE A 116 4.83 -5.41 4.92
N LEU A 117 3.58 -5.04 5.25
CA LEU A 117 2.87 -3.94 4.61
C LEU A 117 3.56 -2.58 4.81
N LYS A 118 4.32 -2.39 5.89
CA LYS A 118 5.18 -1.19 6.06
C LYS A 118 6.20 -1.03 4.94
N ASN A 119 6.64 -2.14 4.34
CA ASN A 119 7.58 -2.15 3.22
C ASN A 119 6.90 -2.00 1.85
N HIS A 120 5.57 -2.06 1.77
CA HIS A 120 4.83 -2.04 0.49
C HIS A 120 4.52 -0.62 0.00
N ALA A 121 4.90 0.42 0.75
CA ALA A 121 4.92 1.77 0.23
C ALA A 121 5.76 1.81 -1.05
N HIS A 122 5.31 2.54 -2.08
CA HIS A 122 5.90 2.48 -3.42
C HIS A 122 7.41 2.78 -3.43
N ASP A 123 7.85 3.76 -2.64
CA ASP A 123 9.28 4.08 -2.52
C ASP A 123 10.09 2.96 -1.85
N SER A 124 9.47 2.24 -0.91
CA SER A 124 10.10 1.16 -0.16
C SER A 124 10.27 -0.10 -1.01
N ILE A 125 9.16 -0.67 -1.50
CA ILE A 125 9.23 -1.88 -2.34
C ILE A 125 9.83 -1.57 -3.71
N GLY A 126 9.63 -0.35 -4.22
CA GLY A 126 10.28 0.16 -5.42
C GLY A 126 11.76 0.48 -5.24
N CYS A 127 12.26 0.46 -4.00
CA CYS A 127 13.66 0.67 -3.63
C CYS A 127 14.30 1.92 -4.26
N CYS A 128 13.57 3.03 -4.22
CA CYS A 128 14.07 4.37 -4.58
C CYS A 128 14.37 5.21 -3.34
N CYS A 129 14.70 4.56 -2.22
CA CYS A 129 15.10 5.19 -0.97
C CYS A 129 16.63 5.20 -0.77
N SER A 130 17.08 5.80 0.34
CA SER A 130 18.47 5.71 0.77
C SER A 130 18.82 4.33 1.34
N ASP A 131 20.10 3.99 1.38
CA ASP A 131 20.58 2.73 1.97
C ASP A 131 20.21 2.57 3.44
N LYS A 132 20.08 3.68 4.18
CA LYS A 132 19.60 3.65 5.56
C LYS A 132 18.17 3.09 5.63
N VAL A 133 17.28 3.58 4.77
CA VAL A 133 15.89 3.11 4.70
C VAL A 133 15.84 1.67 4.20
N HIS A 134 16.68 1.29 3.24
CA HIS A 134 16.76 -0.09 2.77
C HIS A 134 17.16 -1.07 3.88
N ARG A 135 18.07 -0.71 4.78
CA ARG A 135 18.42 -1.55 5.94
C ARG A 135 17.23 -1.77 6.87
N GLU A 136 16.41 -0.75 7.09
CA GLU A 136 15.18 -0.89 7.87
C GLU A 136 14.15 -1.77 7.16
N ILE A 137 14.00 -1.63 5.84
CA ILE A 137 13.12 -2.49 5.03
C ILE A 137 13.50 -3.96 5.20
N VAL A 138 14.78 -4.28 5.04
CA VAL A 138 15.30 -5.65 5.20
C VAL A 138 15.02 -6.18 6.61
N ALA A 139 15.29 -5.40 7.66
CA ALA A 139 15.04 -5.81 9.04
C ALA A 139 13.56 -6.13 9.32
N ARG A 140 12.62 -5.38 8.72
CA ARG A 140 11.17 -5.67 8.84
C ARG A 140 10.80 -6.98 8.14
N PHE A 141 11.41 -7.27 7.00
CA PHE A 141 11.19 -8.54 6.29
C PHE A 141 11.77 -9.72 7.06
N GLU A 142 12.99 -9.61 7.60
CA GLU A 142 13.60 -10.65 8.44
C GLU A 142 12.72 -10.95 9.66
N LEU A 143 12.21 -9.91 10.33
CA LEU A 143 11.29 -10.07 11.47
C LEU A 143 10.00 -10.82 11.07
N ALA A 144 9.38 -10.46 9.94
CA ALA A 144 8.18 -11.13 9.47
C ALA A 144 8.46 -12.59 9.05
N GLU A 145 9.61 -12.85 8.46
CA GLU A 145 10.06 -14.20 8.08
C GLU A 145 10.24 -15.09 9.31
N ASP A 146 10.92 -14.60 10.34
CA ASP A 146 11.11 -15.33 11.60
C ASP A 146 9.78 -15.65 12.28
N MET A 147 8.84 -14.70 12.27
CA MET A 147 7.50 -14.92 12.79
C MET A 147 6.77 -16.03 12.02
N ALA A 148 6.85 -16.02 10.69
CA ALA A 148 6.21 -17.02 9.84
C ALA A 148 6.82 -18.41 10.07
N ASP A 149 8.15 -18.51 10.07
CA ASP A 149 8.86 -19.78 10.26
C ASP A 149 8.59 -20.40 11.63
N ASN A 150 8.45 -19.58 12.67
CA ASN A 150 8.10 -20.06 14.01
C ASN A 150 6.67 -20.57 14.08
N LEU A 151 5.71 -19.83 13.49
CA LEU A 151 4.32 -20.23 13.54
C LEU A 151 4.02 -21.45 12.65
N ILE A 152 4.69 -21.56 11.49
CA ILE A 152 4.65 -22.76 10.64
C ILE A 152 5.14 -23.97 11.44
N ARG A 153 6.31 -23.87 12.09
CA ARG A 153 6.86 -24.96 12.90
C ARG A 153 5.91 -25.36 14.03
N PHE A 154 5.31 -24.38 14.71
CA PHE A 154 4.31 -24.64 15.74
C PHE A 154 3.12 -25.45 15.18
N TYR A 155 2.53 -25.02 14.07
CA TYR A 155 1.38 -25.74 13.49
C TYR A 155 1.76 -27.14 12.99
N MET A 156 2.92 -27.30 12.36
CA MET A 156 3.40 -28.62 11.97
C MET A 156 3.55 -29.59 13.15
N GLN A 157 4.01 -29.10 14.30
CA GLN A 157 4.12 -29.91 15.53
C GLN A 157 2.75 -30.26 16.13
N GLN A 158 1.75 -29.38 16.02
CA GLN A 158 0.39 -29.70 16.46
C GLN A 158 -0.27 -30.75 15.56
N LEU A 159 -0.08 -30.64 14.25
CA LEU A 159 -0.67 -31.52 13.25
C LEU A 159 -0.02 -32.91 13.17
N ALA A 160 1.22 -33.04 13.65
CA ALA A 160 1.94 -34.32 13.68
C ALA A 160 1.56 -35.23 14.87
N LYS A 161 0.68 -34.76 15.77
CA LYS A 161 0.14 -35.53 16.90
C LYS A 161 -1.17 -36.19 16.52
#